data_AF-A0A7C6SPS3-F1
#
_entry.id   AF-A0A7C6SPS3-F1
#
_cell.length_a   1.000
_cell.length_b   1.000
_cell.length_c   1.000
_cell.angle_alpha   90.00
_cell.angle_beta   90.00
_cell.angle_gamma   90.00
#
_symmetry.space_group_name_H-M   'P 1'
#
loop_
_entity.id
_entity.type
_entity.pdbx_description
1 polymer ?
#
loop_
_entity_poly.entity_id
_entity_poly.type
_entity_poly.pdbx_seq_one_letter_code
_entity_poly.pdbx_strand_id
1 'polypeptide(L)'
;DLWLRGVVPTLISSMSINLNVAGTAVALYYARRHAQRVSFKNNDDQLTHLFEHMLPPAFSQWYVPKKYGSLLWVLGGFYLLSRLSRNPTLFLAGGMMYNVFAAVYVLQGLSLVNSFQKARGAQPRTRGLTIVLLFMIASPFAMMLGIFDQLRDPRKLRKQINSDADSPLDRRM
;
A
#
# COMPACT_ATOMS: atom_id res chain seq x y z
N ASP A 1 -15.98 26.92 17.68
CA ASP A 1 -14.53 27.01 17.36
C ASP A 1 -13.68 25.75 17.49
N LEU A 2 -14.02 24.74 18.31
CA LEU A 2 -13.24 23.50 18.37
C LEU A 2 -13.28 22.67 17.07
N TRP A 3 -14.41 22.69 16.36
CA TRP A 3 -14.63 21.85 15.18
C TRP A 3 -13.73 22.24 14.00
N LEU A 4 -13.62 23.53 13.69
CA LEU A 4 -12.72 24.05 12.65
C LEU A 4 -11.24 23.78 12.97
N ARG A 5 -10.85 23.87 14.26
CA ARG A 5 -9.46 23.61 14.70
C ARG A 5 -9.06 22.13 14.61
N GLY A 6 -9.99 21.19 14.70
CA GLY A 6 -9.70 19.76 14.56
C GLY A 6 -9.88 19.23 13.13
N VAL A 7 -10.89 19.73 12.42
CA VAL A 7 -11.26 19.22 11.09
C VAL A 7 -10.30 19.68 10.01
N VAL A 8 -9.87 20.94 10.04
CA VAL A 8 -8.96 21.48 9.01
C VAL A 8 -7.60 20.77 9.04
N PRO A 9 -6.90 20.60 10.19
CA PRO A 9 -5.65 19.85 10.23
C PRO A 9 -5.81 18.37 9.86
N THR A 10 -6.93 17.75 10.23
CA THR A 10 -7.20 16.34 9.92
C THR A 10 -7.44 16.13 8.43
N LEU A 11 -8.17 17.05 7.77
CA LEU A 11 -8.38 17.04 6.33
C LEU A 11 -7.09 17.30 5.56
N ILE A 12 -6.31 18.31 5.98
CA ILE A 12 -5.01 18.62 5.35
C ILE A 12 -4.07 17.43 5.50
N SER A 13 -4.01 16.81 6.67
CA SER A 13 -3.19 15.61 6.91
C SER A 13 -3.64 14.44 6.03
N SER A 14 -4.93 14.16 5.97
CA SER A 14 -5.49 13.10 5.13
C SER A 14 -5.22 13.33 3.64
N MET A 15 -5.42 14.57 3.15
CA MET A 15 -5.11 14.93 1.77
C MET A 15 -3.61 14.84 1.49
N SER A 16 -2.75 15.29 2.41
CA SER A 16 -1.29 15.24 2.25
C SER A 16 -0.79 13.81 2.15
N ILE A 17 -1.33 12.89 2.97
CA ILE A 17 -1.00 11.46 2.91
C ILE A 17 -1.43 10.88 1.55
N ASN A 18 -2.65 11.17 1.10
CA ASN A 18 -3.14 10.67 -0.19
C ASN A 18 -2.33 11.24 -1.38
N LEU A 19 -1.99 12.52 -1.35
CA LEU A 19 -1.14 13.17 -2.34
C LEU A 19 0.28 12.63 -2.35
N ASN A 20 0.87 12.35 -1.18
CA ASN A 20 2.20 11.79 -1.09
C ASN A 20 2.24 10.35 -1.62
N VAL A 21 1.25 9.54 -1.28
CA VAL A 21 1.08 8.18 -1.80
C VAL A 21 0.86 8.19 -3.32
N ALA A 22 -0.02 9.06 -3.82
CA ALA A 22 -0.27 9.20 -5.25
C ALA A 22 0.98 9.72 -6.00
N GLY A 23 1.65 10.74 -5.46
CA GLY A 23 2.88 11.30 -6.01
C GLY A 23 4.00 10.28 -6.08
N THR A 24 4.20 9.49 -5.01
CA THR A 24 5.17 8.40 -4.98
C THR A 24 4.82 7.31 -5.99
N ALA A 25 3.55 6.93 -6.10
CA ALA A 25 3.09 5.95 -7.08
C ALA A 25 3.33 6.41 -8.53
N VAL A 26 3.06 7.69 -8.81
CA VAL A 26 3.32 8.31 -10.13
C VAL A 26 4.82 8.38 -10.41
N ALA A 27 5.63 8.81 -9.44
CA ALA A 27 7.08 8.85 -9.57
C ALA A 27 7.66 7.47 -9.88
N LEU A 28 7.23 6.44 -9.16
CA LEU A 28 7.63 5.05 -9.41
C LEU A 28 7.18 4.54 -10.78
N TYR A 29 5.97 4.91 -11.22
CA TYR A 29 5.48 4.53 -12.55
C TYR A 29 6.33 5.13 -13.68
N TYR A 30 6.63 6.43 -13.60
CA TYR A 30 7.47 7.10 -14.61
C TYR A 30 8.93 6.67 -14.53
N ALA A 31 9.47 6.45 -13.33
CA ALA A 31 10.82 5.90 -13.15
C ALA A 31 10.96 4.54 -13.82
N ARG A 32 9.98 3.65 -13.65
CA ARG A 32 9.95 2.33 -14.31
C ARG A 32 9.90 2.44 -15.83
N ARG A 33 9.05 3.33 -16.35
CA ARG A 33 8.91 3.53 -17.80
C ARG A 33 10.18 4.12 -18.42
N HIS A 34 10.86 5.00 -17.69
CA HIS A 34 12.14 5.57 -18.11
C HIS A 34 13.25 4.51 -18.09
N ALA A 35 13.39 3.75 -16.99
CA ALA A 35 14.38 2.68 -16.87
C ALA A 35 14.22 1.62 -17.97
N GLN A 36 12.99 1.19 -18.27
CA GLN A 36 12.71 0.26 -19.37
C GLN A 36 13.15 0.83 -20.72
N ARG A 37 12.85 2.10 -21.01
CA ARG A 37 13.28 2.75 -22.26
C ARG A 37 14.80 2.83 -22.41
N VAL A 38 15.52 3.07 -21.31
CA VAL A 38 16.99 3.14 -21.31
C VAL A 38 17.60 1.75 -21.54
N SER A 39 17.11 0.72 -20.84
CA SER A 39 17.54 -0.68 -21.03
C SER A 39 17.29 -1.17 -22.47
N PHE A 40 16.09 -0.91 -23.03
CA PHE A 40 15.79 -1.24 -24.44
C PHE A 40 16.67 -0.50 -25.45
N LYS A 41 17.07 0.75 -25.15
CA LYS A 41 17.91 1.55 -26.06
C LYS A 41 19.37 1.08 -26.04
N ASN A 42 19.86 0.65 -24.89
CA ASN A 42 21.25 0.22 -24.73
C ASN A 42 21.47 -1.27 -25.06
N ASN A 43 20.41 -2.07 -25.22
CA ASN A 43 20.50 -3.52 -25.48
C ASN A 43 21.36 -4.27 -24.44
N ASP A 44 21.44 -3.72 -23.22
CA ASP A 44 22.28 -4.21 -22.14
C ASP A 44 21.43 -5.07 -21.18
N ASP A 45 21.52 -6.39 -21.34
CA ASP A 45 20.84 -7.36 -20.46
C ASP A 45 21.28 -7.21 -18.99
N GLN A 46 22.52 -6.77 -18.74
CA GLN A 46 23.04 -6.50 -17.40
C GLN A 46 22.33 -5.35 -16.68
N LEU A 47 22.02 -4.26 -17.38
CA LEU A 47 21.27 -3.14 -16.79
C LEU A 47 19.86 -3.58 -16.43
N THR A 48 19.23 -4.40 -17.27
CA THR A 48 17.89 -4.95 -17.05
C THR A 48 17.82 -5.75 -15.74
N HIS A 49 18.82 -6.60 -15.47
CA HIS A 49 18.91 -7.35 -14.22
C HIS A 49 19.16 -6.44 -12.99
N LEU A 50 20.06 -5.47 -13.08
CA LEU A 50 20.31 -4.52 -11.98
C LEU A 50 19.06 -3.70 -11.62
N PHE A 51 18.27 -3.30 -12.61
CA PHE A 51 17.02 -2.59 -12.37
C PHE A 51 15.91 -3.48 -11.82
N GLU A 52 15.88 -4.77 -12.16
CA GLU A 52 14.86 -5.70 -11.67
C GLU A 52 14.89 -5.83 -10.14
N HIS A 53 16.08 -5.75 -9.53
CA HIS A 53 16.27 -5.85 -8.08
C HIS A 53 16.07 -4.51 -7.36
N MET A 54 16.29 -3.37 -8.05
CA MET A 54 16.05 -2.03 -7.50
C MET A 54 14.59 -1.57 -7.63
N LEU A 55 13.82 -2.17 -8.54
CA LEU A 55 12.42 -1.82 -8.73
C LEU A 55 11.58 -2.41 -7.58
N PRO A 56 10.78 -1.60 -6.86
CA PRO A 56 9.86 -2.13 -5.87
C PRO A 56 8.91 -3.16 -6.53
N PRO A 57 8.49 -4.20 -5.80
CA PRO A 57 7.67 -5.27 -6.34
C PRO A 57 6.42 -4.69 -7.00
N ALA A 58 5.94 -5.35 -8.07
CA ALA A 58 4.78 -4.86 -8.80
C ALA A 58 3.62 -4.62 -7.81
N PHE A 59 2.81 -3.58 -8.00
CA PHE A 59 1.76 -3.22 -7.04
C PHE A 59 0.81 -4.38 -6.69
N SER A 60 0.61 -5.34 -7.60
CA SER A 60 -0.14 -6.58 -7.36
C SER A 60 0.46 -7.50 -6.29
N GLN A 61 1.77 -7.43 -6.06
CA GLN A 61 2.54 -8.20 -5.08
C GLN A 61 2.79 -7.40 -3.79
N TRP A 62 2.35 -6.14 -3.72
CA TRP A 62 2.49 -5.34 -2.51
C TRP A 62 1.59 -5.88 -1.39
N TYR A 63 2.14 -6.08 -0.21
CA TYR A 63 1.40 -6.49 0.98
C TYR A 63 2.08 -5.98 2.24
N VAL A 64 1.32 -5.92 3.34
CA VAL A 64 1.88 -5.58 4.66
C VAL A 64 2.29 -6.88 5.39
N PRO A 65 3.54 -7.00 5.86
CA PRO A 65 3.98 -8.15 6.67
C PRO A 65 3.19 -8.26 7.98
N LYS A 66 3.01 -9.49 8.50
CA LYS A 66 2.20 -9.73 9.71
C LYS A 66 2.69 -8.94 10.94
N LYS A 67 4.01 -8.79 11.10
CA LYS A 67 4.64 -8.03 12.20
C LYS A 67 4.25 -6.54 12.18
N TYR A 68 4.18 -5.94 10.99
CA TYR A 68 3.74 -4.54 10.86
C TYR A 68 2.22 -4.42 10.94
N GLY A 69 1.49 -5.45 10.49
CA GLY A 69 0.05 -5.54 10.66
C GLY A 69 -0.38 -5.48 12.13
N SER A 70 0.30 -6.18 13.04
CA SER A 70 -0.03 -6.11 14.47
C SER A 70 0.21 -4.71 15.04
N LEU A 71 1.25 -3.99 14.59
CA LEU A 71 1.45 -2.59 14.95
C LEU A 71 0.28 -1.71 14.48
N LEU A 72 -0.20 -1.90 13.25
CA LEU A 72 -1.34 -1.15 12.72
C LEU A 72 -2.61 -1.41 13.54
N TRP A 73 -2.85 -2.65 13.98
CA TRP A 73 -3.95 -2.97 14.89
C TRP A 73 -3.85 -2.23 16.23
N VAL A 74 -2.64 -2.02 16.76
CA VAL A 74 -2.43 -1.19 17.96
C VAL A 74 -2.81 0.27 17.69
N LEU A 75 -2.46 0.82 16.52
CA LEU A 75 -2.89 2.18 16.12
C LEU A 75 -4.42 2.28 16.01
N GLY A 76 -5.08 1.29 15.41
CA GLY A 76 -6.54 1.23 15.34
C GLY A 76 -7.20 1.10 16.72
N GLY A 77 -6.59 0.34 17.63
CA GLY A 77 -7.02 0.22 19.02
C GLY A 77 -6.86 1.52 19.81
N PHE A 78 -5.75 2.24 19.61
CA PHE A 78 -5.52 3.55 20.24
C PHE A 78 -6.54 4.59 19.74
N TYR A 79 -6.92 4.56 18.46
CA TYR A 79 -8.02 5.37 17.96
C TYR A 79 -9.34 5.07 18.69
N LEU A 80 -9.70 3.79 18.88
CA LEU A 80 -10.90 3.42 19.63
C LEU A 80 -10.85 3.96 21.07
N LEU A 81 -9.72 3.77 21.75
CA LEU A 81 -9.50 4.28 23.12
C LEU A 81 -9.60 5.81 23.18
N SER A 82 -9.02 6.50 22.20
CA SER A 82 -9.07 7.96 22.11
C SER A 82 -10.50 8.50 21.96
N ARG A 83 -11.41 7.70 21.36
CA ARG A 83 -12.81 8.06 21.18
C ARG A 83 -13.61 8.02 22.49
N LEU A 84 -13.15 7.24 23.48
CA LEU A 84 -13.73 7.22 24.82
C LEU A 84 -13.22 8.39 25.68
N SER A 85 -12.13 9.05 25.26
CA SER A 85 -11.57 10.20 25.96
C SER A 85 -12.33 11.48 25.62
N ARG A 86 -12.66 12.29 26.63
CA ARG A 86 -13.19 13.65 26.45
C ARG A 86 -12.10 14.68 26.12
N ASN A 87 -10.84 14.27 26.06
CA ASN A 87 -9.72 15.17 25.83
C ASN A 87 -9.52 15.42 24.31
N PRO A 88 -9.61 16.69 23.85
CA PRO A 88 -9.56 17.01 22.42
C PRO A 88 -8.22 16.67 21.74
N THR A 89 -7.11 16.70 22.48
CA THR A 89 -5.79 16.35 21.94
C THR A 89 -5.67 14.86 21.66
N LEU A 90 -6.18 14.02 22.56
CA LEU A 90 -6.22 12.57 22.40
C LEU A 90 -7.12 12.19 21.23
N PHE A 91 -8.28 12.83 21.10
CA PHE A 91 -9.20 12.62 19.99
C PHE A 91 -8.55 12.94 18.62
N LEU A 92 -7.81 14.05 18.53
CA LEU A 92 -7.09 14.43 17.31
C LEU A 92 -5.96 13.43 16.98
N ALA A 93 -5.14 13.07 17.97
CA ALA A 93 -4.05 12.12 17.80
C ALA A 93 -4.56 10.74 17.34
N GLY A 94 -5.66 10.26 17.94
CA GLY A 94 -6.32 9.03 17.52
C GLY A 94 -6.86 9.10 16.09
N GLY A 95 -7.44 10.23 15.69
CA GLY A 95 -7.90 10.45 14.32
C GLY A 95 -6.76 10.39 13.30
N MET A 96 -5.59 10.93 13.62
CA MET A 96 -4.41 10.83 12.77
C MET A 96 -3.88 9.38 12.67
N MET A 97 -3.85 8.65 13.78
CA MET A 97 -3.46 7.24 13.79
C MET A 97 -4.42 6.37 12.97
N TYR A 98 -5.72 6.65 13.05
CA TYR A 98 -6.73 6.01 12.21
C TYR A 98 -6.52 6.30 10.72
N ASN A 99 -6.16 7.52 10.35
CA ASN A 99 -5.87 7.85 8.95
C ASN A 99 -4.70 7.04 8.41
N VAL A 100 -3.65 6.81 9.20
CA VAL A 100 -2.52 5.96 8.82
C VAL A 100 -2.96 4.51 8.68
N PHE A 101 -3.70 3.98 9.67
CA PHE A 101 -4.28 2.64 9.62
C PHE A 101 -5.12 2.45 8.35
N ALA A 102 -6.06 3.37 8.09
CA ALA A 102 -6.96 3.30 6.97
C ALA A 102 -6.21 3.39 5.64
N ALA A 103 -5.28 4.35 5.47
CA ALA A 103 -4.51 4.49 4.25
C ALA A 103 -3.72 3.22 3.90
N VAL A 104 -3.08 2.60 4.90
CA VAL A 104 -2.30 1.38 4.68
C VAL A 104 -3.18 0.20 4.29
N TYR A 105 -4.32 0.00 4.96
CA TYR A 105 -5.25 -1.08 4.61
C TYR A 105 -5.99 -0.82 3.28
N VAL A 106 -6.27 0.44 2.93
CA VAL A 106 -6.79 0.81 1.61
C VAL A 106 -5.79 0.43 0.53
N LEU A 107 -4.51 0.77 0.69
CA LEU A 107 -3.46 0.38 -0.26
C LEU A 107 -3.35 -1.14 -0.40
N GLN A 108 -3.49 -1.86 0.71
CA GLN A 108 -3.47 -3.31 0.71
C GLN A 108 -4.66 -3.91 -0.03
N GLY A 109 -5.86 -3.37 0.15
CA GLY A 109 -7.05 -3.81 -0.59
C GLY A 109 -7.09 -3.35 -2.05
N LEU A 110 -6.42 -2.25 -2.41
CA LEU A 110 -6.23 -1.85 -3.81
C LEU A 110 -5.23 -2.77 -4.50
N SER A 111 -4.13 -3.11 -3.81
CA SER A 111 -3.24 -4.17 -4.26
C SER A 111 -4.07 -5.43 -4.47
N LEU A 112 -4.84 -5.83 -3.45
CA LEU A 112 -6.05 -6.69 -3.44
C LEU A 112 -6.67 -6.99 -4.81
N VAL A 113 -7.37 -5.96 -5.26
CA VAL A 113 -8.14 -5.96 -6.49
C VAL A 113 -7.23 -6.07 -7.71
N ASN A 114 -6.08 -5.38 -7.71
CA ASN A 114 -5.14 -5.42 -8.83
C ASN A 114 -4.59 -6.83 -9.11
N SER A 115 -4.26 -7.62 -8.08
CA SER A 115 -3.79 -9.01 -8.32
C SER A 115 -4.90 -9.93 -8.79
N PHE A 116 -6.14 -9.77 -8.31
CA PHE A 116 -7.26 -10.58 -8.80
C PHE A 116 -7.61 -10.23 -10.25
N GLN A 117 -7.61 -8.94 -10.59
CA GLN A 117 -7.76 -8.50 -11.97
C GLN A 117 -6.59 -8.97 -12.84
N LYS A 118 -5.38 -9.12 -12.26
CA LYS A 118 -4.24 -9.73 -12.93
C LYS A 118 -4.41 -11.21 -13.22
N ALA A 119 -4.86 -11.97 -12.23
CA ALA A 119 -5.16 -13.39 -12.39
C ALA A 119 -6.28 -13.63 -13.41
N ARG A 120 -7.26 -12.71 -13.52
CA ARG A 120 -8.36 -12.79 -14.48
C ARG A 120 -8.03 -12.24 -15.88
N GLY A 121 -6.80 -11.83 -16.15
CA GLY A 121 -6.39 -11.33 -17.48
C GLY A 121 -6.93 -9.95 -17.85
N ALA A 122 -7.38 -9.13 -16.89
CA ALA A 122 -7.91 -7.80 -17.19
C ALA A 122 -6.85 -6.88 -17.81
N GLN A 123 -7.26 -6.04 -18.76
CA GLN A 123 -6.37 -5.11 -19.46
C GLN A 123 -5.74 -4.06 -18.51
N PRO A 124 -4.50 -3.60 -18.74
CA PRO A 124 -3.81 -2.67 -17.85
C PRO A 124 -4.56 -1.35 -17.61
N ARG A 125 -5.28 -0.84 -18.63
CA ARG A 125 -6.06 0.40 -18.54
C ARG A 125 -7.28 0.25 -17.63
N THR A 126 -8.01 -0.86 -17.74
CA THR A 126 -9.20 -1.11 -16.93
C THR A 126 -8.83 -1.34 -15.47
N ARG A 127 -7.66 -1.95 -15.21
CA ARG A 127 -7.09 -2.06 -13.84
C ARG A 127 -6.78 -0.71 -13.22
N GLY A 128 -6.08 0.16 -13.95
CA GLY A 128 -5.78 1.51 -13.47
C GLY A 128 -7.06 2.28 -13.14
N LEU A 129 -8.05 2.23 -14.04
CA LEU A 129 -9.33 2.91 -13.83
C LEU A 129 -10.10 2.37 -12.62
N THR A 130 -10.14 1.04 -12.45
CA THR A 130 -10.83 0.44 -11.29
C THR A 130 -10.12 0.74 -9.98
N ILE A 131 -8.79 0.76 -9.94
CA ILE A 131 -8.04 1.17 -8.73
C ILE A 131 -8.36 2.62 -8.36
N VAL A 132 -8.39 3.53 -9.34
CA VAL A 132 -8.72 4.94 -9.12
C VAL A 132 -10.17 5.11 -8.67
N LEU A 133 -11.13 4.44 -9.32
CA LEU A 133 -12.54 4.48 -8.92
C LEU A 133 -12.75 3.91 -7.51
N LEU A 134 -12.10 2.78 -7.20
CA LEU A 134 -12.21 2.15 -5.88
C LEU A 134 -11.60 3.05 -4.80
N PHE A 135 -10.52 3.76 -5.10
CA PHE A 135 -9.93 4.73 -4.18
C PHE A 135 -10.82 5.96 -3.96
N MET A 136 -11.42 6.53 -5.02
CA MET A 136 -12.24 7.75 -4.90
C MET A 136 -13.62 7.50 -4.30
N ILE A 137 -14.28 6.39 -4.66
CA ILE A 137 -15.70 6.17 -4.35
C ILE A 137 -15.86 5.12 -3.22
N ALA A 138 -14.97 4.14 -3.17
CA ALA A 138 -15.12 2.95 -2.35
C ALA A 138 -13.92 2.69 -1.42
N SER A 139 -13.25 3.75 -0.96
CA SER A 139 -12.11 3.65 -0.04
C SER A 139 -12.41 2.80 1.21
N PRO A 140 -13.59 2.90 1.87
CA PRO A 140 -13.91 2.03 3.00
C PRO A 140 -13.97 0.53 2.63
N PHE A 141 -14.46 0.21 1.42
CA PHE A 141 -14.48 -1.16 0.92
C PHE A 141 -13.08 -1.67 0.60
N ALA A 142 -12.23 -0.82 0.02
CA ALA A 142 -10.82 -1.14 -0.19
C ALA A 142 -10.12 -1.44 1.15
N MET A 143 -10.37 -0.64 2.18
CA MET A 143 -9.83 -0.90 3.52
C MET A 143 -10.24 -2.27 4.07
N MET A 144 -11.54 -2.62 3.97
CA MET A 144 -12.06 -3.92 4.40
C MET A 144 -11.42 -5.09 3.65
N LEU A 145 -11.22 -4.94 2.33
CA LEU A 145 -10.51 -5.93 1.52
C LEU A 145 -9.04 -6.09 1.94
N GLY A 146 -8.38 -5.00 2.33
CA GLY A 146 -7.02 -5.05 2.87
C GLY A 146 -6.95 -5.76 4.23
N ILE A 147 -7.91 -5.53 5.11
CA ILE A 147 -8.01 -6.24 6.40
C ILE A 147 -8.23 -7.74 6.14
N PHE A 148 -9.10 -8.09 5.20
CA PHE A 148 -9.34 -9.47 4.81
C PHE A 148 -8.07 -10.14 4.25
N ASP A 149 -7.31 -9.44 3.41
CA ASP A 149 -6.01 -9.91 2.91
C ASP A 149 -4.98 -10.13 4.03
N GLN A 150 -4.99 -9.28 5.06
CA GLN A 150 -4.12 -9.43 6.22
C GLN A 150 -4.45 -10.67 7.06
N LEU A 151 -5.74 -10.99 7.22
CA LEU A 151 -6.20 -12.11 8.06
C LEU A 151 -6.12 -13.46 7.33
N ARG A 152 -6.64 -13.55 6.11
CA ARG A 152 -6.74 -14.81 5.37
C ARG A 152 -5.54 -15.09 4.46
N ASP A 153 -4.77 -14.08 4.08
CA ASP A 153 -3.65 -14.20 3.14
C ASP A 153 -3.98 -15.04 1.90
N PRO A 154 -5.06 -14.70 1.16
CA PRO A 154 -5.55 -15.51 0.03
C PRO A 154 -4.52 -15.65 -1.10
N ARG A 155 -3.56 -14.73 -1.15
CA ARG A 155 -2.51 -14.70 -2.18
C ARG A 155 -1.29 -15.53 -1.82
N LYS A 156 -1.17 -15.95 -0.56
CA LYS A 156 -0.02 -16.68 0.00
C LYS A 156 1.34 -15.98 -0.25
N LEU A 157 1.34 -14.68 -0.57
CA LEU A 157 2.54 -13.90 -0.88
C LEU A 157 3.51 -13.88 0.31
N ARG A 158 2.99 -13.93 1.54
CA ARG A 158 3.82 -13.91 2.76
C ARG A 158 4.55 -15.23 3.03
N LYS A 159 4.13 -16.34 2.40
CA LYS A 159 4.81 -17.64 2.54
C LYS A 159 5.98 -17.80 1.57
N GLN A 160 5.87 -17.23 0.36
CA GLN A 160 6.92 -17.32 -0.66
C GLN A 160 8.21 -16.57 -0.25
N ILE A 161 8.09 -15.39 0.34
CA ILE A 161 9.27 -14.62 0.77
C ILE A 161 10.05 -15.28 1.91
N ASN A 162 9.36 -15.98 2.83
CA ASN A 162 10.07 -16.74 3.86
C ASN A 162 10.75 -18.00 3.28
N SER A 163 10.18 -18.65 2.26
CA SER A 163 10.82 -19.81 1.63
C SER A 163 12.03 -19.44 0.77
N ASP A 164 12.01 -18.27 0.12
CA ASP A 164 13.15 -17.78 -0.65
C ASP A 164 14.28 -17.31 0.27
N ALA A 165 13.96 -16.72 1.43
CA ALA A 165 14.94 -16.34 2.46
C ALA A 165 15.54 -17.55 3.20
N ASP A 166 14.81 -18.65 3.32
CA ASP A 166 15.27 -19.91 3.92
C ASP A 166 15.85 -20.89 2.87
N SER A 167 15.88 -20.50 1.58
CA SER A 167 16.56 -21.30 0.57
C SER A 167 18.08 -21.18 0.80
N PRO A 168 18.79 -22.28 1.05
CA PRO A 168 20.24 -22.27 1.14
C PRO A 168 20.80 -22.18 -0.29
N LEU A 169 20.64 -21.03 -0.94
CA LEU A 169 21.32 -20.77 -2.20
C LEU A 169 22.78 -20.44 -1.90
N ASP A 170 23.65 -21.18 -2.59
CA ASP A 170 25.04 -20.84 -2.87
C ASP A 170 26.08 -20.85 -1.73
N ARG A 171 26.38 -22.06 -1.25
CA ARG A 171 27.78 -22.44 -0.92
C ARG A 171 28.48 -23.18 -2.08
N ARG A 172 28.04 -22.94 -3.32
CA ARG A 172 28.64 -23.50 -4.53
C ARG A 172 28.69 -22.47 -5.66
N MET A 173 29.35 -21.35 -5.39
CA MET A 173 30.08 -20.59 -6.40
C MET A 173 31.45 -20.25 -5.84
#